data_AF-A0A431I0X0-F1
#
_entry.id   AF-A0A431I0X0-F1
#
_cell.length_a   1.000
_cell.length_b   1.000
_cell.length_c   1.000
_cell.angle_alpha   90.00
_cell.angle_beta   90.00
_cell.angle_gamma   90.00
#
_symmetry.space_group_name_H-M   'P 1'
#
loop_
_entity.id
_entity.type
_entity.pdbx_description
1 polymer ?
#
loop_
_entity_poly.entity_id
_entity_poly.type
_entity_poly.pdbx_seq_one_letter_code
_entity_poly.pdbx_strand_id
1 'polypeptide(L)'
;MNKKNQSNRNDFNEHNEMIDDDYPDQVVTPSNHGVRNKILIGGILVVAAGLGYFAYSNLTHHDEIVMAKIVAVTPNYSTIQIPTENCQNVVTSKKVKNPNRNFFNGIFDSKNHPEYVTQNSSKRVCSTSYAESQVLENYTLQYQVKNVVESLVTQQQPPAVGTMMPVEQLQMFINTNESSESK
;
A
#
# COMPACT_ATOMS: atom_id res chain seq x y z
N MET A 1 -59.68 -12.26 56.09
CA MET A 1 -60.87 -13.10 55.81
C MET A 1 -61.31 -12.86 54.37
N ASN A 2 -61.44 -13.97 53.62
CA ASN A 2 -61.97 -14.19 52.27
C ASN A 2 -62.84 -13.09 51.60
N LYS A 3 -62.62 -12.85 50.30
CA LYS A 3 -63.44 -13.45 49.22
C LYS A 3 -62.91 -13.10 47.81
N LYS A 4 -62.89 -14.14 46.96
CA LYS A 4 -62.71 -14.11 45.50
C LYS A 4 -63.84 -13.35 44.80
N ASN A 5 -63.56 -12.77 43.63
CA ASN A 5 -64.54 -12.65 42.55
C ASN A 5 -63.84 -12.63 41.18
N GLN A 6 -64.21 -13.59 40.31
CA GLN A 6 -63.87 -13.70 38.89
C GLN A 6 -65.07 -13.23 38.06
N SER A 7 -64.84 -12.47 36.99
CA SER A 7 -65.70 -12.33 35.79
C SER A 7 -65.04 -11.37 34.79
N ASN A 8 -65.05 -11.46 33.46
CA ASN A 8 -65.10 -12.53 32.44
C ASN A 8 -64.92 -11.79 31.09
N ARG A 9 -64.05 -12.28 30.16
CA ARG A 9 -63.93 -11.97 28.70
C ARG A 9 -63.64 -10.51 28.27
N ASN A 10 -62.93 -10.19 27.19
CA ASN A 10 -62.11 -10.85 26.16
C ASN A 10 -61.33 -9.72 25.45
N ASP A 11 -60.32 -10.11 24.67
CA ASP A 11 -59.83 -9.46 23.44
C ASP A 11 -58.53 -8.64 23.45
N PHE A 12 -57.70 -9.08 22.49
CA PHE A 12 -56.48 -8.55 21.88
C PHE A 12 -55.11 -8.77 22.55
N ASN A 13 -54.44 -9.76 21.94
CA ASN A 13 -53.01 -10.04 21.94
C ASN A 13 -52.17 -8.81 21.56
N GLU A 14 -51.12 -8.55 22.33
CA GLU A 14 -49.85 -8.04 21.80
C GLU A 14 -48.73 -8.68 22.64
N HIS A 15 -48.20 -9.80 22.15
CA HIS A 15 -47.03 -10.41 22.74
C HIS A 15 -45.81 -9.62 22.32
N ASN A 16 -45.22 -8.95 23.30
CA ASN A 16 -43.81 -8.56 23.31
C ASN A 16 -42.95 -9.83 23.13
N GLU A 17 -42.46 -10.06 21.91
CA GLU A 17 -41.31 -10.94 21.71
C GLU A 17 -40.05 -10.08 21.72
N MET A 18 -39.35 -10.14 22.86
CA MET A 18 -37.93 -9.87 22.94
C MET A 18 -37.23 -10.82 21.97
N ILE A 19 -36.56 -10.28 20.95
CA ILE A 19 -35.64 -11.07 20.15
C ILE A 19 -34.37 -11.18 20.98
N ASP A 20 -34.16 -12.37 21.54
CA ASP A 20 -32.88 -12.83 22.07
C ASP A 20 -31.85 -12.82 20.94
N ASP A 21 -30.86 -11.94 21.02
CA ASP A 21 -29.64 -12.05 20.23
C ASP A 21 -28.79 -13.20 20.82
N ASP A 22 -29.17 -14.44 20.48
CA ASP A 22 -28.34 -15.62 20.70
C ASP A 22 -27.17 -15.60 19.71
N TYR A 23 -26.07 -15.01 20.16
CA TYR A 23 -24.78 -15.06 19.51
C TYR A 23 -24.29 -16.52 19.57
N PRO A 24 -24.06 -17.24 18.45
CA PRO A 24 -23.51 -18.58 18.54
C PRO A 24 -22.07 -18.49 19.04
N ASP A 25 -21.89 -18.79 20.33
CA ASP A 25 -20.61 -18.92 20.99
C ASP A 25 -19.89 -20.16 20.40
N GLN A 26 -18.92 -19.92 19.52
CA GLN A 26 -18.18 -21.01 18.88
C GLN A 26 -17.12 -21.53 19.87
N VAL A 27 -17.51 -22.54 20.64
CA VAL A 27 -16.57 -23.39 21.40
C VAL A 27 -15.65 -24.11 20.41
N VAL A 28 -14.45 -23.56 20.23
CA VAL A 28 -13.38 -24.22 19.46
C VAL A 28 -12.85 -25.40 20.27
N THR A 29 -13.27 -26.62 19.94
CA THR A 29 -12.52 -27.83 20.33
C THR A 29 -11.41 -28.09 19.30
N PRO A 30 -10.18 -28.41 19.72
CA PRO A 30 -9.08 -28.63 18.80
C PRO A 30 -9.11 -30.06 18.29
N SER A 31 -9.41 -30.26 17.01
CA SER A 31 -9.04 -31.49 16.31
C SER A 31 -7.63 -31.34 15.76
N ASN A 32 -6.69 -31.92 16.50
CA ASN A 32 -5.32 -32.16 16.07
C ASN A 32 -5.31 -33.16 14.91
N HIS A 33 -4.81 -32.75 13.74
CA HIS A 33 -3.96 -33.62 12.92
C HIS A 33 -3.09 -32.79 11.96
N GLY A 34 -1.79 -32.79 12.24
CA GLY A 34 -0.78 -32.94 11.18
C GLY A 34 -0.31 -31.70 10.41
N VAL A 35 0.89 -31.25 10.80
CA VAL A 35 1.94 -30.63 9.97
C VAL A 35 1.93 -29.10 9.82
N ARG A 36 2.54 -28.48 10.85
CA ARG A 36 3.51 -27.36 10.83
C ARG A 36 3.62 -26.54 9.53
N ASN A 37 2.96 -25.39 9.50
CA ASN A 37 3.57 -24.12 9.05
C ASN A 37 2.89 -22.96 9.79
N LYS A 38 3.66 -22.26 10.65
CA LYS A 38 3.18 -21.10 11.40
C LYS A 38 3.24 -19.87 10.49
N ILE A 39 2.13 -19.51 9.86
CA ILE A 39 1.93 -18.16 9.36
C ILE A 39 0.99 -17.46 10.33
N LEU A 40 1.54 -16.58 11.16
CA LEU A 40 0.78 -15.59 11.91
C LEU A 40 0.25 -14.57 10.89
N ILE A 41 -0.92 -14.82 10.32
CA ILE A 41 -1.68 -13.83 9.56
C ILE A 41 -2.36 -12.94 10.60
N GLY A 42 -1.66 -11.86 10.97
CA GLY A 42 -2.26 -10.72 11.64
C GLY A 42 -3.38 -10.17 10.76
N GLY A 43 -4.52 -9.89 11.39
CA GLY A 43 -5.81 -9.75 10.75
C GLY A 43 -5.87 -8.72 9.62
N ILE A 44 -6.47 -9.13 8.51
CA ILE A 44 -7.14 -8.22 7.60
C ILE A 44 -8.60 -8.65 7.58
N LEU A 45 -9.42 -8.00 8.41
CA LEU A 45 -10.86 -7.98 8.23
C LEU A 45 -11.17 -6.87 7.21
N VAL A 46 -11.12 -7.21 5.91
CA VAL A 46 -11.86 -6.41 4.92
C VAL A 46 -13.31 -6.82 5.07
N VAL A 47 -14.11 -5.99 5.74
CA VAL A 47 -15.56 -6.14 5.79
C VAL A 47 -16.09 -5.77 4.40
N ALA A 48 -16.13 -6.76 3.50
CA ALA A 48 -16.76 -6.64 2.20
C ALA A 48 -18.29 -6.71 2.34
N ALA A 49 -18.89 -5.76 3.06
CA ALA A 49 -20.34 -5.61 3.12
C ALA A 49 -20.93 -5.10 1.79
N GLY A 50 -20.10 -4.56 0.90
CA GLY A 50 -20.52 -4.07 -0.43
C GLY A 50 -21.06 -5.16 -1.36
N LEU A 51 -20.64 -6.43 -1.20
CA LEU A 51 -21.13 -7.53 -2.04
C LEU A 51 -22.58 -7.92 -1.71
N GLY A 52 -22.98 -7.80 -0.43
CA GLY A 52 -24.35 -8.11 -0.01
C GLY A 52 -25.37 -7.09 -0.51
N TYR A 53 -24.98 -5.81 -0.58
CA TYR A 53 -25.85 -4.75 -1.11
C TYR A 53 -26.10 -4.92 -2.61
N PHE A 54 -25.09 -5.36 -3.38
CA PHE A 54 -25.20 -5.57 -4.83
C PHE A 54 -26.19 -6.68 -5.23
N ALA A 55 -26.27 -7.75 -4.42
CA ALA A 55 -27.26 -8.81 -4.65
C ALA A 55 -28.69 -8.34 -4.36
N TYR A 56 -28.88 -7.43 -3.39
CA TYR A 56 -30.19 -6.90 -3.02
C TYR A 56 -30.66 -5.76 -3.94
N SER A 57 -29.74 -4.94 -4.45
CA SER A 57 -30.05 -3.79 -5.30
C SER A 57 -30.50 -4.18 -6.71
N ASN A 58 -30.04 -5.31 -7.25
CA ASN A 58 -30.54 -5.84 -8.54
C ASN A 58 -32.00 -6.32 -8.48
N LEU A 59 -32.53 -6.57 -7.27
CA LEU A 59 -33.90 -7.02 -7.05
C LEU A 59 -34.87 -5.89 -6.73
N THR A 60 -34.36 -4.69 -6.42
CA THR A 60 -35.17 -3.55 -6.00
C THR A 60 -34.83 -2.35 -6.87
N HIS A 61 -35.56 -2.20 -7.99
CA HIS A 61 -35.62 -0.95 -8.74
C HIS A 61 -36.26 0.14 -7.86
N HIS A 62 -35.45 0.81 -7.05
CA HIS A 62 -35.80 2.09 -6.46
C HIS A 62 -34.94 3.16 -7.13
N ASP A 63 -35.60 4.04 -7.89
CA ASP A 63 -35.05 5.25 -8.52
C ASP A 63 -34.65 6.32 -7.48
N GLU A 64 -33.90 5.94 -6.45
CA GLU A 64 -33.30 6.89 -5.51
C GLU A 64 -31.82 7.01 -5.84
N ILE A 65 -31.42 8.14 -6.45
CA ILE A 65 -30.01 8.43 -6.73
C ILE A 65 -29.31 8.57 -5.38
N VAL A 66 -28.59 7.53 -4.97
CA VAL A 66 -27.87 7.53 -3.69
C VAL A 66 -26.63 8.39 -3.85
N MET A 67 -26.58 9.51 -3.11
CA MET A 67 -25.45 10.43 -3.13
C MET A 67 -24.39 10.03 -2.10
N ALA A 68 -23.14 10.01 -2.52
CA ALA A 68 -21.97 9.86 -1.69
C ALA A 68 -21.24 11.19 -1.54
N LYS A 69 -20.79 11.51 -0.32
CA LYS A 69 -19.94 12.67 -0.05
C LYS A 69 -18.50 12.22 0.18
N ILE A 70 -17.55 12.78 -0.56
CA ILE A 70 -16.12 12.51 -0.31
C ILE A 70 -15.70 13.13 1.01
N VAL A 71 -15.19 12.33 1.94
CA VAL A 71 -14.77 12.79 3.27
C VAL A 71 -13.26 12.83 3.42
N ALA A 72 -12.51 11.98 2.71
CA ALA A 72 -11.06 12.03 2.69
C ALA A 72 -10.48 11.50 1.39
N VAL A 73 -9.32 12.02 1.02
CA VAL A 73 -8.50 11.55 -0.11
C VAL A 73 -7.07 11.42 0.40
N THR A 74 -6.51 10.22 0.34
CA THR A 74 -5.14 9.95 0.79
C THR A 74 -4.32 9.38 -0.37
N PRO A 75 -3.25 10.05 -0.83
CA PRO A 75 -2.33 9.48 -1.79
C PRO A 75 -1.51 8.35 -1.15
N ASN A 76 -1.35 7.24 -1.86
CA ASN A 76 -0.51 6.13 -1.46
C ASN A 76 0.78 6.15 -2.29
N TYR A 77 1.91 6.31 -1.61
CA TYR A 77 3.24 6.35 -2.21
C TYR A 77 3.98 5.05 -1.97
N SER A 78 4.74 4.63 -2.97
CA SER A 78 5.68 3.52 -2.89
C SER A 78 7.10 4.01 -3.14
N THR A 79 8.06 3.30 -2.58
CA THR A 79 9.47 3.67 -2.67
C THR A 79 10.13 2.85 -3.76
N ILE A 80 10.67 3.52 -4.77
CA ILE A 80 11.46 2.90 -5.83
C ILE A 80 12.94 3.29 -5.67
N GLN A 81 13.81 2.41 -6.14
CA GLN A 81 15.25 2.67 -6.19
C GLN A 81 15.65 3.07 -7.62
N ILE A 82 16.08 4.31 -7.78
CA ILE A 82 16.54 4.84 -9.06
C ILE A 82 18.07 4.69 -9.13
N PRO A 83 18.61 3.94 -10.11
CA PRO A 83 20.05 3.84 -10.28
C PRO A 83 20.60 5.19 -10.74
N THR A 84 21.59 5.69 -10.01
CA THR A 84 22.29 6.94 -10.29
C THR A 84 23.76 6.63 -10.55
N GLU A 85 24.28 7.06 -11.69
CA GLU A 85 25.68 6.91 -12.04
C GLU A 85 26.49 8.09 -11.48
N ASN A 86 27.49 7.79 -10.65
CA ASN A 86 28.43 8.77 -10.14
C ASN A 86 29.82 8.51 -10.73
N CYS A 87 30.30 9.44 -11.55
CA CYS A 87 31.61 9.35 -12.18
C CYS A 87 32.57 10.35 -11.56
N GLN A 88 33.73 9.84 -11.16
CA GLN A 88 34.80 10.65 -10.58
C GLN A 88 36.10 10.43 -11.36
N ASN A 89 36.85 11.52 -11.55
CA ASN A 89 38.19 11.43 -12.12
C ASN A 89 39.17 11.14 -11.01
N VAL A 90 39.67 9.90 -10.98
CA VAL A 90 40.66 9.48 -9.99
C VAL A 90 42.04 9.68 -10.60
N VAL A 91 42.84 10.54 -9.97
CA VAL A 91 44.25 10.70 -10.32
C VAL A 91 45.05 9.64 -9.61
N THR A 92 45.79 8.85 -10.39
CA THR A 92 46.70 7.83 -9.87
C THR A 92 48.12 8.22 -10.21
N SER A 93 49.02 8.08 -9.25
CA SER A 93 50.44 8.36 -9.41
C SER A 93 51.21 7.05 -9.35
N LYS A 94 52.01 6.77 -10.38
CA LYS A 94 52.92 5.62 -10.39
C LYS A 94 54.36 6.08 -10.54
N LYS A 95 55.28 5.42 -9.83
CA LYS A 95 56.71 5.61 -10.06
C LYS A 95 57.11 4.78 -11.28
N VAL A 96 57.59 5.45 -12.32
CA VAL A 96 58.10 4.80 -13.53
C VAL A 96 59.56 5.14 -13.70
N LYS A 97 60.33 4.23 -14.29
CA LYS A 97 61.75 4.47 -14.57
C LYS A 97 61.88 5.72 -15.44
N ASN A 98 62.80 6.60 -15.07
CA ASN A 98 63.01 7.84 -15.80
C ASN A 98 63.54 7.53 -17.22
N PRO A 99 62.78 7.82 -18.30
CA PRO A 99 63.24 7.55 -19.65
C PRO A 99 64.44 8.41 -20.06
N ASN A 100 64.66 9.55 -19.38
CA ASN A 100 65.76 10.46 -19.65
C ASN A 100 67.02 10.14 -18.82
N ARG A 101 67.03 9.05 -18.05
CA ARG A 101 68.21 8.62 -17.28
C ARG A 101 69.07 7.65 -18.09
N ASN A 102 70.28 8.09 -18.40
CA ASN A 102 71.34 7.27 -19.00
C ASN A 102 72.43 6.95 -17.96
N PHE A 103 73.36 6.04 -18.27
CA PHE A 103 74.42 5.61 -17.35
C PHE A 103 75.23 6.79 -16.76
N PHE A 104 75.77 7.67 -17.62
CA PHE A 104 76.61 8.79 -17.19
C PHE A 104 75.83 9.79 -16.31
N ASN A 105 74.66 10.25 -16.77
CA ASN A 105 73.85 11.20 -15.99
C ASN A 105 73.31 10.55 -14.70
N GLY A 106 73.08 9.24 -14.70
CA GLY A 106 72.65 8.50 -13.52
C GLY A 106 73.71 8.40 -12.43
N ILE A 107 75.00 8.56 -12.76
CA ILE A 107 76.12 8.53 -11.82
C ILE A 107 76.55 9.94 -11.43
N PHE A 108 76.69 10.84 -12.40
CA PHE A 108 77.29 12.16 -12.18
C PHE A 108 76.27 13.28 -11.99
N ASP A 109 74.99 13.04 -12.28
CA ASP A 109 73.90 14.03 -12.19
C ASP A 109 72.57 13.41 -11.73
N SER A 110 72.63 12.49 -10.76
CA SER A 110 71.44 11.74 -10.31
C SER A 110 70.38 12.63 -9.66
N LYS A 111 70.76 13.83 -9.19
CA LYS A 111 69.85 14.80 -8.57
C LYS A 111 68.88 15.39 -9.59
N ASN A 112 69.37 15.70 -10.80
CA ASN A 112 68.52 16.21 -11.89
C ASN A 112 67.97 15.06 -12.77
N HIS A 113 68.58 13.88 -12.69
CA HIS A 113 68.17 12.67 -13.41
C HIS A 113 67.91 11.50 -12.44
N PRO A 114 66.85 11.60 -11.60
CA PRO A 114 66.53 10.54 -10.65
C PRO A 114 66.19 9.24 -11.37
N GLU A 115 66.36 8.11 -10.68
CA GLU A 115 66.09 6.78 -11.23
C GLU A 115 64.62 6.56 -11.59
N TYR A 116 63.72 7.14 -10.80
CA TYR A 116 62.27 7.07 -11.02
C TYR A 116 61.67 8.46 -11.06
N VAL A 117 60.70 8.64 -11.95
CA VAL A 117 59.84 9.82 -12.03
C VAL A 117 58.41 9.43 -11.72
N THR A 118 57.67 10.34 -11.10
CA THR A 118 56.24 10.14 -10.85
C THR A 118 55.47 10.45 -12.12
N GLN A 119 54.73 9.48 -12.63
CA GLN A 119 53.80 9.68 -13.73
C GLN A 119 52.38 9.68 -13.17
N ASN A 120 51.68 10.80 -13.40
CA ASN A 120 50.27 10.94 -13.06
C ASN A 120 49.42 10.50 -14.25
N SER A 121 48.38 9.73 -13.98
CA SER A 121 47.36 9.38 -14.96
C SER A 121 45.99 9.58 -14.35
N SER A 122 45.09 10.23 -15.08
CA SER A 122 43.69 10.37 -14.70
C SER A 122 42.88 9.24 -15.33
N LYS A 123 42.12 8.51 -14.52
CA LYS A 123 41.13 7.56 -15.02
C LYS A 123 39.75 7.97 -14.50
N ARG A 124 38.77 7.98 -15.40
CA ARG A 124 37.35 8.12 -15.03
C ARG A 124 36.88 6.80 -14.44
N VAL A 125 36.44 6.83 -13.19
CA VAL A 125 35.86 5.68 -12.49
C VAL A 125 34.42 6.03 -12.20
N CYS A 126 33.50 5.19 -12.65
CA CYS A 126 32.07 5.36 -12.41
C CYS A 126 31.59 4.25 -11.48
N SER A 127 30.72 4.59 -10.54
CA SER A 127 30.01 3.65 -9.70
C SER A 127 28.51 3.91 -9.80
N THR A 128 27.72 2.85 -9.69
CA THR A 128 26.27 2.94 -9.60
C THR A 128 25.86 2.95 -8.14
N SER A 129 25.11 3.96 -7.73
CA SER A 129 24.45 4.03 -6.42
C SER A 129 22.94 4.10 -6.61
N TYR A 130 22.16 3.67 -5.63
CA TYR A 130 20.70 3.73 -5.68
C TYR A 130 20.19 4.89 -4.83
N ALA A 131 19.35 5.74 -5.40
CA ALA A 131 18.63 6.78 -4.68
C ALA A 131 17.19 6.32 -4.48
N GLU A 132 16.67 6.48 -3.27
CA GLU A 132 15.25 6.23 -2.98
C GLU A 132 14.40 7.40 -3.52
N SER A 133 13.33 7.07 -4.23
CA SER A 133 12.35 8.03 -4.70
C SER A 133 10.96 7.51 -4.39
N GLN A 134 10.07 8.42 -3.99
CA GLN A 134 8.66 8.09 -3.81
C GLN A 134 7.91 8.26 -5.12
N VAL A 135 7.10 7.29 -5.47
CA VAL A 135 6.21 7.32 -6.63
C VAL A 135 4.79 7.11 -6.14
N LEU A 136 3.88 7.95 -6.62
CA LEU A 136 2.46 7.81 -6.36
C LEU A 136 1.92 6.58 -7.11
N GLU A 137 1.38 5.61 -6.37
CA GLU A 137 0.80 4.40 -6.97
C GLU A 137 -0.70 4.52 -7.17
N ASN A 138 -1.41 4.97 -6.14
CA ASN A 138 -2.87 5.08 -6.15
C ASN A 138 -3.34 6.03 -5.03
N TYR A 139 -4.66 6.15 -4.89
CA TYR A 139 -5.33 6.96 -3.88
C TYR A 139 -6.31 6.09 -3.08
N THR A 140 -6.34 6.28 -1.77
CA THR A 140 -7.42 5.81 -0.91
C THR A 140 -8.46 6.93 -0.78
N LEU A 141 -9.62 6.70 -1.37
CA LEU A 141 -10.81 7.55 -1.31
C LEU A 141 -11.71 7.08 -0.17
N GLN A 142 -12.09 7.98 0.73
CA GLN A 142 -13.15 7.71 1.71
C GLN A 142 -14.38 8.54 1.36
N TYR A 143 -15.54 7.89 1.34
CA TYR A 143 -16.81 8.52 1.01
C TYR A 143 -17.87 8.12 2.03
N GLN A 144 -18.80 9.04 2.29
CA GLN A 144 -19.91 8.86 3.20
C GLN A 144 -21.21 8.70 2.40
N VAL A 145 -21.92 7.60 2.62
CA VAL A 145 -23.27 7.38 2.13
C VAL A 145 -24.21 7.33 3.33
N LYS A 146 -25.18 8.24 3.38
CA LYS A 146 -26.06 8.43 4.54
C LYS A 146 -25.22 8.67 5.82
N ASN A 147 -25.12 7.68 6.70
CA ASN A 147 -24.35 7.74 7.96
C ASN A 147 -23.18 6.76 8.02
N VAL A 148 -22.83 6.12 6.91
CA VAL A 148 -21.75 5.12 6.83
C VAL A 148 -20.61 5.70 6.00
N VAL A 149 -19.37 5.54 6.48
CA VAL A 149 -18.16 5.89 5.74
C VAL A 149 -17.54 4.61 5.19
N GLU A 150 -17.29 4.60 3.89
CA GLU A 150 -16.67 3.51 3.16
C GLU A 150 -15.36 3.99 2.51
N SER A 151 -14.50 3.05 2.17
CA SER A 151 -13.18 3.32 1.58
C SER A 151 -13.00 2.54 0.29
N LEU A 152 -12.39 3.19 -0.70
CA LEU A 152 -12.07 2.67 -2.01
C LEU A 152 -10.64 3.03 -2.39
N VAL A 153 -9.94 2.12 -3.06
CA VAL A 153 -8.63 2.41 -3.68
C VAL A 153 -8.81 2.65 -5.18
N THR A 154 -8.25 3.73 -5.70
CA THR A 154 -8.32 4.07 -7.13
C THR A 154 -7.00 4.60 -7.67
N GLN A 155 -6.69 4.29 -8.93
CA GLN A 155 -5.48 4.80 -9.60
C GLN A 155 -5.69 6.20 -10.20
N GLN A 156 -6.94 6.58 -10.47
CA GLN A 156 -7.27 7.89 -11.02
C GLN A 156 -7.32 8.94 -9.92
N GLN A 157 -7.01 10.19 -10.26
CA GLN A 157 -7.16 11.30 -9.34
C GLN A 157 -8.62 11.40 -8.86
N PRO A 158 -8.91 11.19 -7.57
CA PRO A 158 -10.29 11.28 -7.09
C PRO A 158 -10.76 12.73 -6.99
N PRO A 159 -12.09 12.95 -6.92
CA PRO A 159 -12.68 14.26 -6.69
C PRO A 159 -12.23 14.91 -5.37
N ALA A 160 -12.34 16.23 -5.29
CA ALA A 160 -11.96 16.98 -4.08
C ALA A 160 -12.84 16.59 -2.88
N VAL A 161 -12.26 16.68 -1.67
CA VAL A 161 -12.98 16.46 -0.41
C VAL A 161 -14.18 17.41 -0.31
N GLY A 162 -15.32 16.89 0.13
CA GLY A 162 -16.59 17.60 0.21
C GLY A 162 -17.47 17.50 -1.04
N THR A 163 -16.94 16.97 -2.15
CA THR A 163 -17.73 16.73 -3.37
C THR A 163 -18.83 15.70 -3.09
N MET A 164 -20.04 15.98 -3.59
CA MET A 164 -21.15 15.03 -3.57
C MET A 164 -21.36 14.48 -4.98
N MET A 165 -21.44 13.16 -5.11
CA MET A 165 -21.64 12.49 -6.40
C MET A 165 -22.49 11.23 -6.24
N PRO A 166 -23.19 10.79 -7.29
CA PRO A 166 -23.92 9.51 -7.27
C PRO A 166 -22.98 8.32 -7.01
N VAL A 167 -23.42 7.34 -6.23
CA VAL A 167 -22.63 6.13 -5.92
C VAL A 167 -22.28 5.34 -7.20
N GLU A 168 -23.13 5.39 -8.23
CA GLU A 168 -22.87 4.78 -9.53
C GLU A 168 -21.60 5.34 -10.18
N GLN A 169 -21.33 6.64 -9.97
CA GLN A 169 -20.13 7.27 -10.48
C GLN A 169 -18.87 6.88 -9.70
N LEU A 170 -19.00 6.42 -8.45
CA LEU A 170 -17.88 5.86 -7.70
C LEU A 170 -17.42 4.51 -8.27
N GLN A 171 -18.32 3.74 -8.91
CA GLN A 171 -17.99 2.45 -9.54
C GLN A 171 -16.95 2.59 -10.67
N MET A 172 -16.95 3.73 -11.37
CA MET A 172 -15.94 4.03 -12.40
C MET A 172 -14.51 4.04 -11.84
N PHE A 173 -14.34 4.35 -10.55
CA PHE A 173 -13.04 4.37 -9.88
C PHE A 173 -12.60 2.99 -9.35
N ILE A 174 -13.52 2.01 -9.28
CA ILE A 174 -13.27 0.64 -8.81
C ILE A 174 -12.77 -0.27 -9.94
N ASN A 175 -13.35 -0.14 -11.14
CA ASN A 175 -13.23 -1.10 -12.24
C ASN A 175 -11.86 -1.14 -12.96
N THR A 176 -10.79 -0.61 -12.37
CA THR A 176 -9.46 -0.54 -13.00
C THR A 176 -8.45 -1.57 -12.49
N ASN A 177 -8.82 -2.46 -11.58
CA ASN A 177 -7.88 -3.39 -10.91
C ASN A 177 -7.97 -4.87 -11.30
N GLU A 178 -8.65 -5.24 -12.40
CA GLU A 178 -8.73 -6.65 -12.87
C GLU A 178 -8.15 -6.86 -14.30
N SER A 179 -7.09 -6.15 -14.68
CA SER A 179 -6.44 -6.37 -15.99
C SER A 179 -4.90 -6.40 -15.92
N SER A 180 -4.34 -7.17 -14.98
CA SER A 180 -2.91 -7.50 -15.05
C SER A 180 -2.54 -8.82 -14.37
N GLU A 181 -3.26 -9.90 -14.67
CA GLU A 181 -2.70 -11.25 -14.50
C GLU A 181 -3.20 -12.22 -15.57
N SER A 182 -2.56 -12.19 -16.74
CA SER A 182 -2.43 -13.36 -17.62
C SER A 182 -1.24 -13.11 -18.54
N LYS A 183 -0.10 -13.69 -18.16
CA LYS A 183 0.98 -14.05 -19.10
C LYS A 183 0.66 -15.39 -19.74
#